data_AF-A0A5E7ZRS2-F1
#
_entry.id   AF-A0A5E7ZRS2-F1
#
_cell.length_a   1.000
_cell.length_b   1.000
_cell.length_c   1.000
_cell.angle_alpha   90.00
_cell.angle_beta   90.00
_cell.angle_gamma   90.00
#
_symmetry.space_group_name_H-M   'P 1'
#
loop_
_entity.id
_entity.type
_entity.pdbx_description
1 polymer ?
#
loop_
_entity_poly.entity_id
_entity_poly.type
_entity_poly.pdbx_seq_one_letter_code
_entity_poly.pdbx_strand_id
1 'polypeptide(L)'
;MNMRMVMNTGTPMTRNHDWHGDQITRDTVIDAAYRNTQNVRRFFLSEIGERFKFDRPFMEWMRTHRGARMSDAVAEWLRREAAK
;
A
#
# COMPACT_ATOMS: atom_id res chain seq x y z
N MET A 1 9.47 26.75 41.36
CA MET A 1 9.95 25.43 40.90
C MET A 1 9.42 25.19 39.51
N ASN A 2 10.28 25.30 38.49
CA ASN A 2 9.94 25.07 37.08
C ASN A 2 10.31 23.63 36.71
N MET A 3 9.33 22.80 36.36
CA MET A 3 9.57 21.55 35.66
C MET A 3 9.01 21.72 34.25
N ARG A 4 9.80 22.38 33.39
CA ARG A 4 9.54 22.43 31.95
C ARG A 4 9.84 21.03 31.40
N MET A 5 8.79 20.26 31.18
CA MET A 5 8.86 19.06 30.34
C MET A 5 9.19 19.54 28.92
N VAL A 6 10.45 19.36 28.52
CA VAL A 6 10.88 19.54 27.14
C VAL A 6 10.21 18.47 26.30
N MET A 7 9.13 18.84 25.62
CA MET A 7 8.56 18.03 24.55
C MET A 7 9.55 18.13 23.40
N ASN A 8 10.47 17.17 23.30
CA ASN A 8 11.28 17.02 22.10
C ASN A 8 10.33 16.56 20.99
N THR A 9 9.75 17.50 20.25
CA THR A 9 8.97 17.23 19.04
C THR A 9 9.92 16.80 17.93
N GLY A 10 10.50 15.61 18.06
CA GLY A 10 10.93 14.86 16.90
C GLY A 10 9.67 14.38 16.20
N THR A 11 9.32 14.98 15.06
CA THR A 11 8.34 14.42 14.13
C THR A 11 8.62 12.92 14.01
N PRO A 12 7.67 12.00 14.26
CA PRO A 12 7.90 10.61 13.94
C PRO A 12 8.05 10.57 12.42
N MET A 13 9.27 10.39 11.93
CA MET A 13 9.48 9.99 10.55
C MET A 13 8.76 8.65 10.43
N THR A 14 7.54 8.66 9.89
CA THR A 14 6.77 7.44 9.62
C THR A 14 7.64 6.58 8.73
N ARG A 15 8.19 5.50 9.32
CA ARG A 15 9.00 4.54 8.59
C ARG A 15 8.17 4.02 7.41
N ASN A 16 8.76 4.01 6.23
CA ASN A 16 8.18 3.37 5.05
C ASN A 16 7.87 1.90 5.33
N HIS A 17 6.79 1.40 4.73
CA HIS A 17 6.39 0.00 4.82
C HIS A 17 7.42 -0.89 4.11
N ASP A 18 7.85 -1.97 4.74
CA ASP A 18 8.69 -2.97 4.08
C ASP A 18 7.81 -3.88 3.22
N TRP A 19 7.64 -3.50 1.96
CA TRP A 19 6.86 -4.24 0.97
C TRP A 19 7.37 -5.66 0.69
N HIS A 20 8.54 -6.08 1.18
CA HIS A 20 9.02 -7.45 1.05
C HIS A 20 8.60 -8.36 2.21
N GLY A 21 8.51 -7.83 3.43
CA GLY A 21 8.37 -8.63 4.66
C GLY A 21 7.23 -8.23 5.58
N ASP A 22 6.83 -6.96 5.59
CA ASP A 22 5.76 -6.50 6.48
C ASP A 22 4.40 -7.07 6.02
N GLN A 23 3.49 -7.26 6.99
CA GLN A 23 2.14 -7.71 6.69
C GLN A 23 1.37 -6.63 5.92
N ILE A 24 0.81 -7.03 4.76
CA ILE A 24 -0.06 -6.18 3.96
C ILE A 24 -1.52 -6.51 4.30
N THR A 25 -2.28 -5.49 4.65
CA THR A 25 -3.71 -5.57 4.97
C THR A 25 -4.48 -4.62 4.06
N ARG A 26 -5.82 -4.72 4.08
CA ARG A 26 -6.69 -3.79 3.35
C ARG A 26 -6.45 -2.32 3.72
N ASP A 27 -6.06 -2.05 4.97
CA ASP A 27 -5.80 -0.70 5.48
C ASP A 27 -4.36 -0.21 5.26
N THR A 28 -3.47 -1.06 4.76
CA THR A 28 -2.10 -0.66 4.42
C THR A 28 -2.13 0.44 3.36
N VAL A 29 -1.48 1.56 3.64
CA VAL A 29 -1.40 2.71 2.73
C VAL A 29 -0.26 2.50 1.73
N ILE A 30 -0.53 2.77 0.45
CA ILE A 30 0.47 2.78 -0.61
C ILE A 30 1.39 3.98 -0.40
N ASP A 31 2.57 3.71 0.13
CA ASP A 31 3.54 4.73 0.47
C ASP A 31 4.52 5.02 -0.69
N ALA A 32 5.49 5.90 -0.42
CA ALA A 32 6.45 6.28 -1.45
C ALA A 32 7.45 5.16 -1.85
N ALA A 33 7.61 4.14 -1.00
CA ALA A 33 8.51 3.02 -1.18
C ALA A 33 7.85 1.81 -1.85
N TYR A 34 6.58 1.89 -2.23
CA TYR A 34 5.83 0.81 -2.88
C TYR A 34 6.61 0.15 -4.04
N ARG A 35 6.57 -1.18 -4.06
CA ARG A 35 7.13 -2.04 -5.11
C ARG A 35 6.17 -3.21 -5.36
N ASN A 36 6.08 -3.67 -6.61
CA ASN A 36 5.33 -4.89 -6.97
C ASN A 36 6.12 -6.14 -6.56
N THR A 37 6.27 -6.37 -5.25
CA THR A 37 7.00 -7.52 -4.70
C THR A 37 6.17 -8.80 -4.75
N GLN A 38 6.80 -9.92 -4.43
CA GLN A 38 6.09 -11.19 -4.24
C GLN A 38 5.09 -11.15 -3.06
N ASN A 39 5.38 -10.36 -2.02
CA ASN A 39 4.46 -10.19 -0.88
C ASN A 39 3.20 -9.44 -1.31
N VAL A 40 3.34 -8.35 -2.07
CA VAL A 40 2.20 -7.63 -2.65
C VAL A 40 1.38 -8.53 -3.58
N ARG A 41 2.06 -9.37 -4.40
CA ARG A 41 1.36 -10.35 -5.23
C ARG A 41 0.53 -11.34 -4.40
N ARG A 42 1.07 -11.85 -3.28
CA ARG A 42 0.34 -12.75 -2.39
C ARG A 42 -0.90 -12.09 -1.81
N PHE A 43 -0.78 -10.84 -1.35
CA PHE A 43 -1.92 -10.06 -0.88
C PHE A 43 -3.03 -9.96 -1.94
N PHE A 44 -2.69 -9.57 -3.18
CA PHE A 44 -3.72 -9.46 -4.21
C PHE A 44 -4.30 -10.82 -4.60
N LEU A 45 -3.50 -11.89 -4.64
CA LEU A 45 -4.02 -13.24 -4.88
C LEU A 45 -4.97 -13.69 -3.77
N SER A 46 -4.73 -13.34 -2.50
CA SER A 46 -5.67 -13.68 -1.42
C SER A 46 -6.97 -12.89 -1.47
N GLU A 47 -6.94 -11.65 -1.98
CA GLU A 47 -8.12 -10.78 -2.07
C GLU A 47 -8.96 -11.03 -3.32
N ILE A 48 -8.31 -11.32 -4.46
CA ILE A 48 -8.92 -11.37 -5.79
C ILE A 48 -9.00 -12.81 -6.34
N GLY A 49 -8.08 -13.69 -5.92
CA GLY A 49 -7.92 -15.04 -6.46
C GLY A 49 -6.98 -15.11 -7.66
N GLU A 50 -6.89 -16.31 -8.26
CA GLU A 50 -5.91 -16.67 -9.29
C GLU A 50 -5.98 -15.84 -10.58
N ARG A 51 -7.10 -15.14 -10.80
CA ARG A 51 -7.27 -14.22 -11.93
C ARG A 51 -6.37 -12.99 -11.83
N PHE A 52 -5.86 -12.69 -10.63
CA PHE A 52 -5.04 -11.50 -10.42
C PHE A 52 -3.76 -11.51 -11.27
N LYS A 53 -3.53 -10.39 -11.97
CA LYS A 53 -2.29 -10.09 -12.65
C LYS A 53 -1.95 -8.62 -12.53
N PHE A 54 -0.66 -8.33 -12.34
CA PHE A 54 -0.14 -6.99 -12.56
C PHE A 54 -0.10 -6.70 -14.05
N ASP A 55 -1.08 -5.94 -14.55
CA ASP A 55 -1.03 -5.38 -15.89
C ASP A 55 -0.49 -3.94 -15.87
N ARG A 56 -0.05 -3.47 -17.04
CA ARG A 56 0.58 -2.14 -17.15
C ARG A 56 -0.34 -1.00 -16.67
N PRO A 57 -1.62 -0.95 -17.07
CA PRO A 57 -2.52 0.08 -16.58
C PRO A 57 -2.64 0.08 -15.05
N PHE A 58 -2.78 -1.10 -14.44
CA PHE A 58 -2.92 -1.20 -12.98
C PHE A 58 -1.63 -0.80 -12.25
N MET A 59 -0.46 -1.20 -12.77
CA MET A 59 0.82 -0.78 -12.20
C MET A 59 1.03 0.74 -12.28
N GLU A 60 0.57 1.37 -13.35
CA GLU A 60 0.60 2.83 -13.46
C GLU A 60 -0.30 3.51 -12.43
N TRP A 61 -1.50 2.97 -12.21
CA TRP A 61 -2.41 3.46 -11.18
C TRP A 61 -1.78 3.38 -9.79
N MET A 62 -1.18 2.24 -9.42
CA MET A 62 -0.49 2.07 -8.14
C MET A 62 0.61 3.12 -7.93
N ARG A 63 1.32 3.50 -9.00
CA ARG A 63 2.40 4.50 -8.93
C ARG A 63 1.88 5.93 -8.68
N THR A 64 0.73 6.27 -9.27
CA THR A 64 0.15 7.61 -9.22
C THR A 64 -0.79 7.83 -8.02
N HIS A 65 -1.33 6.76 -7.45
CA HIS A 65 -2.28 6.80 -6.32
C HIS A 65 -1.60 6.50 -4.98
N ARG A 66 -0.48 7.19 -4.71
CA ARG A 66 0.16 7.17 -3.39
C ARG A 66 -0.79 7.77 -2.35
N GLY A 67 -0.87 7.17 -1.18
CA GLY A 67 -1.83 7.55 -0.14
C GLY A 67 -3.16 6.79 -0.20
N ALA A 68 -3.46 6.09 -1.29
CA ALA A 68 -4.59 5.16 -1.33
C ALA A 68 -4.30 3.92 -0.48
N ARG A 69 -5.37 3.23 -0.05
CA ARG A 69 -5.27 1.97 0.69
C ARG A 69 -5.19 0.79 -0.27
N MET A 70 -4.66 -0.33 0.20
CA MET A 70 -4.66 -1.57 -0.57
C MET A 70 -6.08 -2.07 -0.91
N SER A 71 -7.10 -1.73 -0.10
CA SER A 71 -8.50 -1.95 -0.46
C SER A 71 -8.92 -1.21 -1.73
N ASP A 72 -8.44 0.03 -1.92
CA ASP A 72 -8.73 0.84 -3.10
C ASP A 72 -8.07 0.23 -4.34
N ALA A 73 -6.87 -0.32 -4.17
CA ALA A 73 -6.18 -1.05 -5.23
C ALA A 73 -6.92 -2.33 -5.66
N VAL A 74 -7.49 -3.07 -4.70
CA VAL A 74 -8.32 -4.25 -5.01
C VAL A 74 -9.56 -3.83 -5.79
N ALA A 75 -10.27 -2.80 -5.31
CA ALA A 75 -11.46 -2.28 -5.98
C ALA A 75 -11.14 -1.78 -7.41
N GLU A 76 -10.01 -1.08 -7.58
CA GLU A 76 -9.58 -0.58 -8.87
C GLU A 76 -9.25 -1.73 -9.84
N TRP A 77 -8.57 -2.78 -9.37
CA TRP A 77 -8.28 -3.94 -10.21
C TRP A 77 -9.59 -4.61 -10.69
N LEU A 78 -10.54 -4.83 -9.77
CA LEU A 78 -11.83 -5.44 -10.09
C LEU A 78 -12.63 -4.58 -11.08
N ARG A 79 -12.64 -3.25 -10.91
CA ARG A 79 -13.27 -2.30 -11.83
C ARG A 79 -12.68 -2.41 -13.24
N ARG A 80 -11.35 -2.53 -13.35
CA ARG A 80 -10.67 -2.68 -14.65
C ARG A 80 -10.97 -4.01 -15.30
N GLU A 81 -11.04 -5.09 -14.54
CA GLU A 81 -11.35 -6.42 -15.07
C GLU A 81 -12.81 -6.55 -15.50
N ALA A 82 -13.74 -5.87 -14.82
CA ALA A 82 -15.14 -5.79 -15.27
C ALA A 82 -15.31 -4.96 -16.56
N ALA A 83 -14.35 -4.09 -16.88
CA ALA A 83 -14.36 -3.26 -18.09
C ALA A 83 -13.60 -3.88 -19.28
N LYS A 84 -13.07 -5.09 -19.12
CA LYS A 84 -12.45 -5.88 -20.20
C LYS A 84 -13.50 -6.74 -20.88
#